data_AF-A0A2H0DNP3-F1
#
_entry.id   AF-A0A2H0DNP3-F1
#
_cell.length_a   1.000
_cell.length_b   1.000
_cell.length_c   1.000
_cell.angle_alpha   90.00
_cell.angle_beta   90.00
_cell.angle_gamma   90.00
#
_symmetry.space_group_name_H-M   'P 1'
#
loop_
_entity.id
_entity.type
_entity.pdbx_description
1 polymer ?
#
loop_
_entity_poly.entity_id
_entity_poly.type
_entity_poly.pdbx_seq_one_letter_code
_entity_poly.pdbx_strand_id
1 'polypeptide(L)'
;MVYKNDAIAKKRKMTDIERLRFHQNKSGPAMEKHHAWMRAQFAEKNVEPNSGLGGAIGYMLKHWEKLTLFLRQAGAPLDNNICERALKKAILHRKNSLFYKTDAGACVGDAYMSLIHTCALNGADPFDYITQLQRHAKEVRKKPQQWMPWNYRQTIARAPPR
;
A
#
# COMPACT_ATOMS: atom_id res chain seq x y z
N MET A 1 0.48 -13.35 -17.54
CA MET A 1 1.84 -13.92 -17.49
C MET A 1 2.75 -13.27 -16.43
N VAL A 2 2.86 -11.93 -16.37
CA VAL A 2 3.70 -11.25 -15.36
C VAL A 2 3.33 -11.64 -13.92
N TYR A 3 2.04 -11.58 -13.56
CA TYR A 3 1.55 -12.03 -12.24
C TYR A 3 1.81 -13.52 -11.94
N LYS A 4 1.80 -14.39 -12.96
CA LYS A 4 2.16 -15.80 -12.81
C LYS A 4 3.64 -15.96 -12.44
N ASN A 5 4.51 -15.20 -13.10
CA ASN A 5 5.94 -15.19 -12.79
C ASN A 5 6.20 -14.65 -11.37
N ASP A 6 5.48 -13.61 -10.96
CA ASP A 6 5.60 -13.05 -9.60
C ASP A 6 5.13 -14.04 -8.53
N ALA A 7 4.06 -14.78 -8.77
CA ALA A 7 3.62 -15.87 -7.90
C ALA A 7 4.69 -16.98 -7.78
N ILE A 8 5.39 -17.31 -8.88
CA ILE A 8 6.50 -18.28 -8.86
C ILE A 8 7.67 -17.74 -8.02
N ALA A 9 8.04 -16.47 -8.20
CA ALA A 9 9.11 -15.83 -7.44
C ALA A 9 8.82 -15.87 -5.93
N LYS A 10 7.57 -15.54 -5.54
CA LYS A 10 7.09 -15.63 -4.15
C LYS A 10 7.15 -17.06 -3.61
N LYS A 11 6.64 -18.05 -4.36
CA LYS A 11 6.66 -19.47 -3.93
C LYS A 11 8.08 -19.99 -3.72
N ARG A 12 9.04 -19.53 -4.54
CA ARG A 12 10.46 -19.87 -4.43
C ARG A 12 11.23 -19.04 -3.40
N LYS A 13 10.57 -18.10 -2.72
CA LYS A 13 11.18 -17.17 -1.75
C LYS A 13 12.42 -16.45 -2.31
N MET A 14 12.34 -16.04 -3.58
CA MET A 14 13.42 -15.27 -4.21
C MET A 14 13.66 -13.97 -3.45
N THR A 15 14.93 -13.60 -3.29
CA THR A 15 15.32 -12.26 -2.86
C THR A 15 14.89 -11.22 -3.90
N ASP A 16 14.89 -9.94 -3.52
CA ASP A 16 14.49 -8.84 -4.40
C ASP A 16 15.34 -8.77 -5.69
N ILE A 17 16.63 -9.10 -5.60
CA ILE A 17 17.55 -9.12 -6.74
C ILE A 17 17.28 -10.35 -7.64
N GLU A 18 17.06 -11.53 -7.05
CA GLU A 18 16.73 -12.74 -7.80
C GLU A 18 15.39 -12.60 -8.52
N ARG A 19 14.39 -12.01 -7.84
CA ARG A 19 13.09 -11.69 -8.41
C ARG A 19 13.24 -10.73 -9.60
N LEU A 20 14.05 -9.68 -9.45
CA LEU A 20 14.33 -8.73 -10.54
C LEU A 20 14.90 -9.46 -11.76
N ARG A 21 15.97 -10.24 -11.58
CA ARG A 21 16.61 -11.02 -12.67
C ARG A 21 15.64 -12.01 -13.31
N PHE A 22 14.82 -12.67 -12.48
CA PHE A 22 13.80 -13.59 -12.96
C PHE A 22 12.77 -12.90 -13.84
N HIS A 23 12.30 -11.71 -13.44
CA HIS A 23 11.36 -10.93 -14.26
C HIS A 23 12.01 -10.35 -15.51
N GLN A 24 13.27 -9.90 -15.47
CA GLN A 24 14.00 -9.49 -16.66
C GLN A 24 14.03 -10.63 -17.71
N ASN A 25 14.29 -11.86 -17.27
CA ASN A 25 14.39 -13.02 -18.17
C ASN A 25 13.02 -13.59 -18.61
N LYS A 26 12.02 -13.62 -17.72
CA LYS A 26 10.75 -14.33 -17.97
C LYS A 26 9.57 -13.41 -18.28
N SER A 27 9.63 -12.14 -17.88
CA SER A 27 8.59 -11.14 -18.12
C SER A 27 9.03 -10.06 -19.11
N GLY A 28 10.31 -9.67 -19.10
CA GLY A 28 10.88 -8.61 -19.94
C GLY A 28 10.55 -8.74 -21.43
N PRO A 29 10.85 -9.88 -22.09
CA PRO A 29 10.62 -10.04 -23.53
C PRO A 29 9.16 -9.81 -23.95
N ALA A 30 8.21 -10.23 -23.11
CA ALA A 30 6.81 -10.06 -23.40
C ALA A 30 6.31 -8.65 -23.13
N MET A 31 6.86 -7.97 -22.12
CA MET A 31 6.60 -6.55 -21.91
C MET A 31 7.09 -5.74 -23.12
N GLU A 32 8.30 -6.00 -23.61
CA GLU A 32 8.80 -5.33 -24.80
C GLU A 32 7.95 -5.62 -26.05
N LYS A 33 7.52 -6.88 -26.24
CA LYS A 33 6.59 -7.22 -27.33
C LYS A 33 5.27 -6.46 -27.22
N HIS A 34 4.71 -6.32 -26.01
CA HIS A 34 3.50 -5.52 -25.78
C HIS A 34 3.73 -4.03 -26.03
N HIS A 35 4.89 -3.49 -25.63
CA HIS A 35 5.22 -2.10 -25.87
C HIS A 35 5.28 -1.78 -27.36
N ALA A 36 5.97 -2.63 -28.13
CA ALA A 36 6.05 -2.51 -29.58
C ALA A 36 4.67 -2.63 -30.23
N TRP A 37 3.87 -3.61 -29.81
CA TRP A 37 2.51 -3.80 -30.31
C TRP A 37 1.62 -2.57 -30.07
N MET A 38 1.66 -2.01 -28.85
CA MET A 38 0.89 -0.82 -28.49
C MET A 38 1.27 0.41 -29.33
N ARG A 39 2.57 0.60 -29.61
CA ARG A 39 3.04 1.69 -30.49
C ARG A 39 2.57 1.48 -31.93
N ALA A 40 2.62 0.25 -32.43
CA ALA A 40 2.15 -0.10 -33.77
C ALA A 40 0.65 0.18 -33.94
N GLN A 41 -0.18 -0.04 -32.91
CA GLN A 41 -1.63 0.23 -32.98
C GLN A 41 -1.96 1.67 -33.38
N PHE A 42 -1.18 2.64 -32.90
CA PHE A 42 -1.36 4.05 -33.28
C PHE A 42 -0.65 4.41 -34.58
N ALA A 43 0.56 3.88 -34.82
CA ALA A 43 1.31 4.15 -36.04
C ALA A 43 0.57 3.67 -37.30
N GLU A 44 -0.06 2.50 -37.22
CA GLU A 44 -0.80 1.87 -38.32
C GLU A 44 -2.27 2.28 -38.36
N LYS A 45 -2.71 3.15 -37.43
CA LYS A 45 -4.12 3.59 -37.29
C LYS A 45 -5.11 2.44 -37.07
N ASN A 46 -4.67 1.35 -36.45
CA ASN A 46 -5.52 0.21 -36.10
C ASN A 46 -6.46 0.50 -34.92
N VAL A 47 -6.12 1.50 -34.09
CA VAL A 47 -6.92 1.90 -32.92
C VAL A 47 -7.16 3.41 -32.94
N GLU A 48 -8.43 3.80 -32.87
CA GLU A 48 -8.85 5.19 -32.69
C GLU A 48 -8.38 5.70 -31.31
N PRO A 49 -7.58 6.78 -31.22
CA PRO A 49 -7.03 7.28 -29.95
C PRO A 49 -8.09 7.61 -28.90
N ASN A 50 -9.26 8.08 -29.33
CA ASN A 50 -10.35 8.48 -28.44
C ASN A 50 -11.27 7.30 -28.04
N SER A 51 -11.04 6.10 -28.59
CA SER A 51 -11.76 4.91 -28.16
C SER A 51 -11.34 4.48 -26.74
N GLY A 52 -12.15 3.65 -26.07
CA GLY A 52 -11.78 3.09 -24.76
C GLY A 52 -10.46 2.31 -24.79
N LEU A 53 -10.20 1.57 -25.89
CA LEU A 53 -8.92 0.88 -26.10
C LEU A 53 -7.77 1.87 -26.34
N GLY A 54 -8.00 2.90 -27.16
CA GLY A 54 -7.03 3.98 -27.41
C GLY A 54 -6.63 4.69 -26.12
N GLY A 55 -7.59 5.01 -25.25
CA GLY A 55 -7.33 5.57 -23.92
C GLY A 55 -6.46 4.66 -23.06
N ALA A 56 -6.75 3.35 -23.03
CA ALA A 56 -5.97 2.38 -22.25
C ALA A 56 -4.54 2.23 -22.77
N ILE A 57 -4.35 2.12 -24.09
CA ILE A 57 -3.02 2.06 -24.72
C ILE A 57 -2.25 3.35 -24.45
N GLY A 58 -2.89 4.51 -24.64
CA GLY A 58 -2.29 5.82 -24.38
C GLY A 58 -1.81 5.97 -22.94
N TYR A 59 -2.63 5.53 -21.97
CA TYR A 59 -2.26 5.51 -20.56
C TYR A 59 -1.04 4.61 -20.29
N MET A 60 -1.06 3.37 -20.81
CA MET A 60 0.04 2.43 -20.67
C MET A 60 1.36 2.97 -21.25
N LEU A 61 1.32 3.57 -22.44
CA LEU A 61 2.50 4.18 -23.07
C LEU A 61 3.01 5.38 -22.28
N LYS A 62 2.12 6.27 -21.83
CA LYS A 62 2.47 7.44 -21.02
C LYS A 62 3.15 7.07 -19.70
N HIS A 63 2.76 5.96 -19.09
CA HIS A 63 3.24 5.52 -17.79
C HIS A 63 4.15 4.29 -17.85
N TRP A 64 4.65 3.94 -19.05
CA TRP A 64 5.40 2.70 -19.28
C TRP A 64 6.55 2.50 -18.30
N GLU A 65 7.39 3.52 -18.11
CA GLU A 65 8.54 3.45 -17.21
C GLU A 65 8.16 3.24 -15.74
N LYS A 66 7.00 3.73 -15.31
CA LYS A 66 6.54 3.55 -13.93
C LYS A 66 5.92 2.16 -13.76
N LEU A 67 5.08 1.75 -14.71
CA LEU A 67 4.38 0.46 -14.70
C LEU A 67 5.32 -0.75 -14.91
N THR A 68 6.50 -0.54 -15.48
CA THR A 68 7.52 -1.58 -15.70
C THR A 68 8.72 -1.48 -14.75
N LEU A 69 8.64 -0.68 -13.68
CA LEU A 69 9.76 -0.45 -12.76
C LEU A 69 10.31 -1.74 -12.14
N PHE A 70 9.46 -2.76 -11.94
CA PHE A 70 9.86 -4.09 -11.47
C PHE A 70 10.90 -4.82 -12.35
N LEU A 71 11.15 -4.33 -13.57
CA LEU A 71 12.19 -4.82 -14.47
C LEU A 71 13.53 -4.07 -14.31
N ARG A 72 13.57 -2.98 -13.54
CA ARG A 72 14.75 -2.11 -13.37
C ARG A 72 15.19 -1.93 -11.92
N GLN A 73 14.27 -2.04 -10.96
CA GLN A 73 14.56 -1.81 -9.55
C GLN A 73 14.19 -3.04 -8.70
N ALA A 74 15.15 -3.51 -7.90
CA ALA A 74 14.94 -4.58 -6.94
C ALA A 74 13.89 -4.15 -5.89
N GLY A 75 12.98 -5.07 -5.55
CA GLY A 75 11.92 -4.81 -4.57
C GLY A 75 10.74 -3.98 -5.09
N ALA A 76 10.79 -3.46 -6.32
CA ALA A 76 9.66 -2.71 -6.87
C ALA A 76 8.42 -3.62 -7.05
N PRO A 77 7.25 -3.22 -6.52
CA PRO A 77 6.02 -3.98 -6.65
C PRO A 77 5.48 -3.94 -8.09
N LEU A 78 4.65 -4.91 -8.46
CA LEU A 78 3.98 -4.93 -9.77
C LEU A 78 2.83 -3.92 -9.86
N ASP A 79 2.23 -3.60 -8.73
CA ASP A 79 1.00 -2.83 -8.63
C ASP A 79 1.05 -1.94 -7.39
N ASN A 80 0.11 -0.99 -7.34
CA ASN A 80 -0.03 -0.06 -6.24
C ASN A 80 -1.04 -0.53 -5.17
N ASN A 81 -1.38 -1.83 -5.14
CA ASN A 81 -2.48 -2.33 -4.32
C ASN A 81 -2.31 -2.06 -2.83
N ILE A 82 -1.07 -1.92 -2.35
CA ILE A 82 -0.80 -1.56 -0.94
C ILE A 82 -1.27 -0.14 -0.66
N CYS A 83 -0.86 0.83 -1.49
CA CYS A 83 -1.26 2.22 -1.32
C CYS A 83 -2.75 2.41 -1.59
N GLU A 84 -3.31 1.74 -2.59
CA GLU A 84 -4.76 1.78 -2.86
C GLU A 84 -5.57 1.25 -1.68
N ARG A 85 -5.14 0.13 -1.07
CA ARG A 85 -5.80 -0.39 0.16
C ARG A 85 -5.69 0.58 1.33
N ALA A 86 -4.55 1.26 1.49
CA ALA A 86 -4.38 2.28 2.53
C ALA A 86 -5.30 3.48 2.29
N LEU A 87 -5.32 4.01 1.07
CA LEU A 87 -6.16 5.13 0.67
C LEU A 87 -7.65 4.80 0.79
N LYS A 88 -8.07 3.58 0.41
CA LYS A 88 -9.45 3.12 0.53
C LYS A 88 -9.95 3.15 1.97
N LYS A 89 -9.10 2.85 2.95
CA LYS A 89 -9.47 2.95 4.37
C LYS A 89 -9.73 4.38 4.80
N ALA A 90 -8.87 5.32 4.39
CA ALA A 90 -9.08 6.75 4.64
C ALA A 90 -10.36 7.27 3.98
N ILE A 91 -10.62 6.91 2.72
CA ILE A 91 -11.83 7.29 1.99
C ILE A 91 -13.08 6.72 2.66
N LEU A 92 -13.07 5.43 3.03
CA LEU A 92 -14.21 4.79 3.71
C LEU A 92 -14.51 5.48 5.04
N HIS A 93 -13.48 5.82 5.81
CA HIS A 93 -13.66 6.54 7.05
C HIS A 93 -14.28 7.93 6.84
N ARG A 94 -13.75 8.71 5.88
CA ARG A 94 -14.32 10.02 5.53
C ARG A 94 -15.80 9.88 5.15
N LYS A 95 -16.16 8.85 4.40
CA LYS A 95 -17.56 8.56 4.05
C LYS A 95 -18.41 8.25 5.29
N ASN A 96 -17.87 7.49 6.25
CA ASN A 96 -18.58 7.08 7.46
C ASN A 96 -18.70 8.19 8.52
N SER A 97 -17.79 9.17 8.52
CA SER A 97 -17.83 10.30 9.46
C SER A 97 -18.91 11.32 9.13
N LEU A 98 -19.55 11.22 7.96
CA LEU A 98 -20.55 12.13 7.39
C LEU A 98 -20.03 13.57 7.24
N PHE A 99 -19.73 14.28 8.32
CA PHE A 99 -19.16 15.64 8.34
C PHE A 99 -18.36 15.90 9.62
N TYR A 100 -17.32 16.74 9.54
CA TYR A 100 -16.70 17.37 10.71
C TYR A 100 -17.22 18.80 10.85
N LYS A 101 -17.70 19.18 12.04
CA LYS A 101 -18.24 20.52 12.31
C LYS A 101 -17.16 21.60 12.38
N THR A 102 -15.92 21.23 12.73
CA THR A 102 -14.78 22.13 12.88
C THR A 102 -13.48 21.44 12.43
N ASP A 103 -12.49 22.23 12.01
CA ASP A 103 -11.16 21.72 11.65
C ASP A 103 -10.47 21.01 12.83
N ALA A 104 -10.67 21.52 14.05
CA ALA A 104 -10.19 20.86 15.26
C ALA A 104 -10.80 19.46 15.44
N GLY A 105 -12.11 19.31 15.17
CA GLY A 105 -12.79 18.02 15.19
C GLY A 105 -12.27 17.06 14.11
N ALA A 106 -11.98 17.57 12.91
CA ALA A 106 -11.37 16.80 11.84
C ALA A 106 -9.97 16.28 12.23
N CYS A 107 -9.12 17.16 12.79
CA CYS A 107 -7.78 16.81 13.25
C CYS A 107 -7.80 15.70 14.32
N VAL A 108 -8.72 15.79 15.28
CA VAL A 108 -8.92 14.72 16.29
C VAL A 108 -9.36 13.41 15.64
N GLY A 109 -10.31 13.48 14.70
CA GLY A 109 -10.75 12.31 13.93
C GLY A 109 -9.62 11.62 13.18
N ASP A 110 -8.77 12.42 12.51
CA ASP A 110 -7.61 11.93 11.76
C ASP A 110 -6.56 11.29 12.68
N ALA A 111 -6.35 11.84 13.89
CA ALA A 111 -5.47 11.25 14.89
C ALA A 111 -5.96 9.86 15.35
N TYR A 112 -7.25 9.74 15.69
CA TYR A 112 -7.83 8.44 16.06
C TYR A 112 -7.73 7.42 14.93
N MET A 113 -7.99 7.83 13.69
CA MET A 113 -7.85 6.94 12.54
C MET A 113 -6.44 6.47 12.30
N SER A 114 -5.47 7.37 12.43
CA SER A 114 -4.05 7.04 12.32
C SER A 114 -3.67 5.99 13.37
N LEU A 115 -4.15 6.14 14.61
CA LEU A 115 -3.92 5.16 15.68
C LEU A 115 -4.60 3.81 15.40
N ILE A 116 -5.88 3.81 15.01
CA ILE A 116 -6.63 2.57 14.69
C ILE A 116 -5.96 1.81 13.55
N HIS A 117 -5.56 2.53 12.49
CA HIS A 117 -4.88 1.92 11.36
C HIS A 117 -3.51 1.35 11.75
N THR A 118 -2.75 2.08 12.58
CA THR A 118 -1.48 1.60 13.11
C THR A 118 -1.66 0.34 13.96
N CYS A 119 -2.72 0.26 14.78
CA CYS A 119 -3.06 -0.94 15.53
C CYS A 119 -3.33 -2.13 14.59
N ALA A 120 -4.15 -1.93 13.57
CA ALA A 120 -4.45 -2.96 12.58
C ALA A 120 -3.20 -3.46 11.84
N LEU A 121 -2.27 -2.58 11.48
CA LEU A 121 -1.00 -2.96 10.85
C LEU A 121 -0.08 -3.77 11.78
N ASN A 122 -0.22 -3.60 13.10
CA ASN A 122 0.58 -4.29 14.11
C ASN A 122 -0.14 -5.48 14.76
N GLY A 123 -1.34 -5.85 14.28
CA GLY A 123 -2.14 -6.92 14.88
C GLY A 123 -2.62 -6.63 16.31
N ALA A 124 -2.66 -5.35 16.69
CA ALA A 124 -3.20 -4.90 17.98
C ALA A 124 -4.69 -4.62 17.86
N ASP A 125 -5.44 -4.93 18.92
CA ASP A 125 -6.86 -4.54 19.01
C ASP A 125 -6.95 -3.03 19.29
N PRO A 126 -7.56 -2.23 18.40
CA PRO A 126 -7.58 -0.77 18.55
C PRO A 126 -8.35 -0.30 19.78
N PHE A 127 -9.42 -1.01 20.16
CA PHE A 127 -10.28 -0.63 21.27
C PHE A 127 -9.58 -0.85 22.61
N ASP A 128 -8.97 -2.02 22.80
CA ASP A 128 -8.10 -2.32 23.94
C ASP A 128 -6.95 -1.31 24.00
N TYR A 129 -6.23 -1.10 22.89
CA TYR A 129 -5.11 -0.16 22.86
C TYR A 129 -5.50 1.24 23.35
N ILE A 130 -6.56 1.84 22.79
CA ILE A 130 -7.02 3.18 23.19
C ILE A 130 -7.49 3.17 24.66
N THR A 131 -8.16 2.10 25.10
CA THR A 131 -8.59 1.94 26.50
C THR A 131 -7.39 1.93 27.44
N GLN A 132 -6.33 1.20 27.11
CA GLN A 132 -5.10 1.17 27.91
C GLN A 132 -4.39 2.53 27.92
N LEU A 133 -4.34 3.23 26.78
CA LEU A 133 -3.79 4.58 26.75
C LEU A 133 -4.53 5.53 27.71
N GLN A 134 -5.87 5.44 27.77
CA GLN A 134 -6.66 6.27 28.69
C GLN A 134 -6.44 5.86 30.15
N ARG A 135 -6.42 4.56 30.47
CA ARG A 135 -6.19 4.04 31.82
C ARG A 135 -4.81 4.41 32.38
N HIS A 136 -3.82 4.54 31.51
CA HIS A 136 -2.43 4.83 31.86
C HIS A 136 -1.95 6.20 31.33
N ALA A 137 -2.86 7.18 31.22
CA ALA A 137 -2.57 8.45 30.57
C ALA A 137 -1.34 9.20 31.16
N LYS A 138 -1.10 9.08 32.47
CA LYS A 138 0.06 9.71 33.14
C LYS A 138 1.37 9.05 32.69
N GLU A 139 1.40 7.74 32.61
CA GLU A 139 2.55 6.91 32.21
C GLU A 139 2.82 7.06 30.72
N VAL A 140 1.77 7.07 29.89
CA VAL A 140 1.83 7.35 28.46
C VAL A 140 2.46 8.72 28.22
N ARG A 141 2.03 9.77 28.94
CA ARG A 141 2.60 11.12 28.81
C ARG A 141 4.08 11.16 29.18
N LYS A 142 4.51 10.37 30.17
CA LYS A 142 5.92 10.31 30.61
C LYS A 142 6.80 9.52 29.64
N LYS A 143 6.31 8.41 29.08
CA LYS A 143 7.09 7.48 28.26
C LYS A 143 6.29 6.96 27.05
N PRO A 144 5.88 7.81 26.11
CA PRO A 144 4.96 7.42 25.02
C PRO A 144 5.51 6.29 24.14
N GLN A 145 6.83 6.22 23.97
CA GLN A 145 7.49 5.16 23.19
C GLN A 145 7.27 3.74 23.72
N GLN A 146 6.89 3.59 25.01
CA GLN A 146 6.57 2.30 25.63
C GLN A 146 5.10 1.90 25.44
N TRP A 147 4.28 2.81 24.92
CA TRP A 147 2.84 2.65 24.77
C TRP A 147 2.43 2.67 23.32
N MET A 148 3.30 2.21 22.41
CA MET A 148 3.00 2.10 20.99
C MET A 148 2.18 0.83 20.71
N PRO A 149 1.45 0.76 19.58
CA PRO A 149 0.60 -0.40 19.28
C PRO A 149 1.34 -1.75 19.27
N TRP A 150 2.65 -1.76 19.01
CA TRP A 150 3.49 -2.96 18.99
C TRP A 150 4.10 -3.36 20.34
N ASN A 151 4.04 -2.52 21.38
CA ASN A 151 4.73 -2.79 22.65
C ASN A 151 3.93 -2.46 23.92
N TYR A 152 2.77 -1.80 23.85
CA TYR A 152 1.98 -1.42 25.02
C TYR A 152 1.61 -2.62 25.93
N ARG A 153 1.32 -3.80 25.35
CA ARG A 153 1.01 -5.02 26.12
C ARG A 153 2.18 -5.48 26.99
N GLN A 154 3.41 -5.35 26.49
CA GLN A 154 4.62 -5.70 27.24
C GLN A 154 4.83 -4.72 28.39
N THR A 155 4.52 -3.44 28.17
CA THR A 155 4.59 -2.40 29.20
C THR A 155 3.58 -2.66 30.31
N ILE A 156 2.36 -3.07 29.98
CA ILE A 156 1.34 -3.46 30.96
C ILE A 156 1.80 -4.69 31.75
N ALA A 157 2.31 -5.73 31.08
CA ALA A 157 2.78 -6.94 31.74
C ALA A 157 3.97 -6.70 32.70
N ARG A 158 4.75 -5.63 32.49
CA ARG A 158 5.86 -5.22 33.35
C ARG A 158 5.43 -4.30 34.50
N ALA A 159 4.23 -3.75 34.45
CA ALA A 159 3.72 -2.92 35.53
C ALA A 159 3.33 -3.82 36.72
N PRO A 160 3.69 -3.44 37.96
CA PRO A 160 3.26 -4.20 39.13
C PRO A 160 1.73 -4.26 39.20
N PRO A 161 1.14 -5.38 39.64
CA PRO A 161 -0.31 -5.44 39.87
C PRO A 161 -0.71 -4.37 40.87
N ARG A 162 -1.79 -3.65 40.57
CA ARG A 162 -2.43 -2.70 41.49
C ARG A 162 -3.18 -3.44 42.58
#